data_AF-A0A3N7Z712-F1
#
_entry.id   AF-A0A3N7Z712-F1
#
_cell.length_a   1.000
_cell.length_b   1.000
_cell.length_c   1.000
_cell.angle_alpha   90.00
_cell.angle_beta   90.00
_cell.angle_gamma   90.00
#
_symmetry.space_group_name_H-M   'P 1'
#
loop_
_entity.id
_entity.type
_entity.pdbx_description
1 polymer ?
#
loop_
_entity_poly.entity_id
_entity_poly.type
_entity_poly.pdbx_seq_one_letter_code
_entity_poly.pdbx_strand_id
1 'polypeptide(L)'
;MVLPKVRRSGRQPLTKGDLLPLPTAKVRALSLENHMALAAVRAGHGGEEQISCLLRVVYLAFYMRSETGPGADLSMYRQAEAALDACIARAEQGAAWLLLDREQSTIEQILVVHDEQLAAVPMHRYCAAWEKLQRLMTGQLASPITASSAAS
;
A
#
# COMPACT_ATOMS: atom_id res chain seq x y z
N MET A 1 -21.80 -17.76 -39.82
CA MET A 1 -21.09 -17.86 -38.52
C MET A 1 -21.09 -16.48 -37.90
N VAL A 2 -21.96 -16.19 -36.92
CA VAL A 2 -22.09 -14.86 -36.31
C VAL A 2 -21.24 -14.84 -35.04
N LEU A 3 -20.20 -14.01 -35.03
CA LEU A 3 -19.35 -13.80 -33.86
C LEU A 3 -20.15 -13.12 -32.74
N PRO A 4 -20.15 -13.65 -31.50
CA PRO A 4 -20.84 -13.01 -30.39
C PRO A 4 -20.16 -11.70 -30.03
N LYS A 5 -20.96 -10.63 -29.95
CA LYS A 5 -20.55 -9.30 -29.54
C LYS A 5 -20.17 -9.34 -28.06
N VAL A 6 -18.89 -9.17 -27.75
CA VAL A 6 -18.40 -9.02 -26.37
C VAL A 6 -19.11 -7.81 -25.76
N ARG A 7 -20.03 -8.06 -24.83
CA ARG A 7 -20.63 -6.99 -24.02
C ARG A 7 -19.54 -6.50 -23.09
N ARG A 8 -18.98 -5.32 -23.39
CA ARG A 8 -18.22 -4.56 -22.40
C ARG A 8 -19.19 -4.26 -21.25
N SER A 9 -18.98 -4.85 -20.08
CA SER A 9 -19.69 -4.43 -18.87
C SER A 9 -19.51 -2.93 -18.73
N GLY A 10 -20.60 -2.19 -18.91
CA GLY A 10 -20.60 -0.75 -18.70
C GLY A 10 -20.16 -0.50 -17.26
N ARG A 11 -19.12 0.32 -17.08
CA ARG A 11 -18.76 0.83 -15.75
C ARG A 11 -20.02 1.44 -15.14
N GLN A 12 -20.45 0.93 -14.00
CA GLN A 12 -21.57 1.52 -13.27
C GLN A 12 -21.26 2.99 -13.00
N PRO A 13 -22.25 3.90 -13.14
CA PRO A 13 -22.07 5.30 -12.79
C PRO A 13 -21.67 5.42 -11.31
N LEU A 14 -20.66 6.25 -11.02
CA LEU A 14 -20.25 6.51 -9.64
C LEU A 14 -21.40 7.15 -8.87
N THR A 15 -21.66 6.64 -7.67
CA THR A 15 -22.62 7.25 -6.74
C THR A 15 -21.97 8.43 -6.02
N LYS A 16 -22.78 9.28 -5.38
CA LYS A 16 -22.25 10.37 -4.53
C LYS A 16 -21.32 9.83 -3.44
N GLY A 17 -21.63 8.67 -2.86
CA GLY A 17 -20.78 8.04 -1.83
C GLY A 17 -19.41 7.65 -2.35
N ASP A 18 -19.30 7.24 -3.62
CA ASP A 18 -18.04 6.85 -4.26
C ASP A 18 -17.08 8.02 -4.49
N LEU A 19 -17.62 9.24 -4.51
CA LEU A 19 -16.87 10.48 -4.69
C LEU A 19 -16.43 11.11 -3.36
N LEU A 20 -17.02 10.70 -2.24
CA LEU A 20 -16.65 11.19 -0.92
C LEU A 20 -15.44 10.42 -0.35
N PRO A 21 -14.66 11.03 0.56
CA PRO A 21 -13.62 10.31 1.29
C PRO A 21 -14.17 9.14 2.10
N LEU A 22 -13.26 8.29 2.57
CA LEU A 22 -13.60 7.19 3.47
C LEU A 22 -14.27 7.71 4.76
N PRO A 23 -15.21 6.95 5.35
CA PRO A 23 -15.76 7.30 6.66
C PRO A 23 -14.64 7.41 7.71
N THR A 24 -14.69 8.45 8.55
CA THR A 24 -13.65 8.73 9.55
C THR A 24 -13.35 7.54 10.48
N ALA A 25 -14.37 6.76 10.84
CA ALA A 25 -14.18 5.55 11.66
C ALA A 25 -13.29 4.51 10.96
N LYS A 26 -13.45 4.35 9.63
CA LYS A 26 -12.63 3.45 8.82
C LYS A 26 -11.20 3.97 8.68
N VAL A 27 -11.02 5.28 8.46
CA VAL A 27 -9.70 5.91 8.43
C VAL A 27 -8.95 5.63 9.74
N ARG A 28 -9.56 5.92 10.89
CA ARG A 28 -8.95 5.68 12.20
C ARG A 28 -8.58 4.22 12.44
N ALA A 29 -9.44 3.29 12.05
CA ALA A 29 -9.18 1.86 12.22
C ALA A 29 -7.95 1.42 11.41
N LEU A 30 -7.87 1.83 10.13
CA LEU A 30 -6.75 1.51 9.26
C LEU A 30 -5.44 2.15 9.77
N SER A 31 -5.47 3.45 10.10
CA SER A 31 -4.30 4.13 10.68
C SER A 31 -3.82 3.43 11.95
N LEU A 32 -4.73 3.07 12.86
CA LEU A 32 -4.37 2.38 14.09
C LEU A 32 -3.70 1.02 13.82
N GLU A 33 -4.29 0.20 12.95
CA GLU A 33 -3.72 -1.10 12.55
C GLU A 33 -2.29 -0.94 12.01
N ASN A 34 -2.09 0.00 11.10
CA ASN A 34 -0.81 0.22 10.44
C ASN A 34 0.27 0.71 11.42
N HIS A 35 -0.06 1.68 12.28
CA HIS A 35 0.87 2.20 13.29
C HIS A 35 1.18 1.15 14.37
N MET A 36 0.21 0.31 14.73
CA MET A 36 0.45 -0.81 15.65
C MET A 36 1.39 -1.86 15.05
N ALA A 37 1.30 -2.16 13.75
CA ALA A 37 2.22 -3.07 13.09
C ALA A 37 3.67 -2.54 13.17
N LEU A 38 3.90 -1.25 12.91
CA LEU A 38 5.21 -0.64 13.06
C LEU A 38 5.69 -0.65 14.52
N ALA A 39 4.81 -0.30 15.47
CA ALA A 39 5.15 -0.29 16.89
C ALA A 39 5.56 -1.69 17.40
N ALA A 40 4.88 -2.74 16.95
CA ALA A 40 5.22 -4.12 17.31
C ALA A 40 6.61 -4.51 16.76
N VAL A 41 6.91 -4.19 15.50
CA VAL A 41 8.23 -4.43 14.90
C VAL A 41 9.34 -3.70 15.67
N ARG A 42 9.09 -2.44 16.04
CA ARG A 42 10.03 -1.62 16.84
C ARG A 42 10.30 -2.17 18.22
N ALA A 43 9.28 -2.74 18.86
CA ALA A 43 9.41 -3.38 20.15
C ALA A 43 10.09 -4.76 20.08
N GLY A 44 10.48 -5.22 18.89
CA GLY A 44 11.05 -6.56 18.69
C GLY A 44 10.01 -7.68 18.73
N HIS A 45 8.73 -7.34 18.66
CA HIS A 45 7.60 -8.27 18.56
C HIS A 45 7.05 -8.33 17.14
N GLY A 46 7.89 -8.03 16.15
CA GLY A 46 7.54 -8.14 14.73
C GLY A 46 7.43 -9.59 14.28
N GLY A 47 6.63 -9.79 13.24
CA GLY A 47 6.46 -11.07 12.56
C GLY A 47 6.01 -10.86 11.12
N GLU A 48 5.81 -11.97 10.41
CA GLU A 48 5.36 -11.98 9.02
C GLU A 48 4.07 -11.17 8.81
N GLU A 49 3.13 -11.25 9.75
CA GLU A 49 1.87 -10.50 9.70
C GLU A 49 2.10 -8.99 9.73
N GLN A 50 2.94 -8.49 10.65
CA GLN A 50 3.22 -7.06 10.78
C GLN A 50 3.98 -6.53 9.57
N ILE A 51 4.98 -7.28 9.06
CA ILE A 51 5.70 -6.88 7.85
C ILE A 51 4.78 -6.93 6.62
N SER A 52 3.91 -7.93 6.52
CA SER A 52 2.90 -8.01 5.45
C SER A 52 1.92 -6.84 5.51
N CYS A 53 1.49 -6.45 6.71
CA CYS A 53 0.65 -5.27 6.93
C CYS A 53 1.35 -4.00 6.40
N LEU A 54 2.60 -3.76 6.82
CA LEU A 54 3.39 -2.59 6.38
C LEU A 54 3.64 -2.60 4.86
N LEU A 55 3.90 -3.76 4.27
CA LEU A 55 4.13 -3.88 2.83
C LEU A 55 2.86 -3.54 2.03
N ARG A 56 1.68 -3.97 2.52
CA ARG A 56 0.39 -3.59 1.93
C ARG A 56 0.17 -2.08 2.00
N VAL A 57 0.57 -1.43 3.08
CA VAL A 57 0.49 0.03 3.22
C VAL A 57 1.38 0.72 2.19
N VAL A 58 2.65 0.28 2.03
CA VAL A 58 3.57 0.82 1.01
C VAL A 58 2.93 0.75 -0.39
N TYR A 59 2.34 -0.39 -0.75
CA TYR A 59 1.69 -0.55 -2.05
C TYR A 59 0.41 0.29 -2.21
N LEU A 60 -0.45 0.34 -1.19
CA LEU A 60 -1.65 1.18 -1.25
C LEU A 60 -1.27 2.66 -1.39
N ALA A 61 -0.30 3.11 -0.60
CA ALA A 61 0.18 4.47 -0.65
C ALA A 61 0.80 4.81 -2.02
N PHE A 62 1.54 3.88 -2.60
CA PHE A 62 2.08 4.00 -3.96
C PHE A 62 0.97 4.08 -5.02
N TYR A 63 -0.09 3.27 -4.91
CA TYR A 63 -1.18 3.28 -5.90
C TYR A 63 -2.06 4.53 -5.82
N MET A 64 -2.09 5.19 -4.66
CA MET A 64 -2.83 6.45 -4.43
C MET A 64 -1.94 7.69 -4.53
N ARG A 65 -0.66 7.54 -4.86
CA ARG A 65 0.34 8.62 -4.83
C ARG A 65 0.01 9.87 -5.66
N SER A 66 -0.74 9.70 -6.74
CA SER A 66 -1.18 10.80 -7.61
C SER A 66 -2.42 11.53 -7.11
N GLU A 67 -3.08 10.99 -6.09
CA GLU A 67 -4.32 11.54 -5.54
C GLU A 67 -4.05 12.62 -4.47
N THR A 68 -2.82 12.69 -3.93
CA THR A 68 -2.42 13.63 -2.87
C THR A 68 -1.01 14.17 -3.14
N GLY A 69 -0.80 15.48 -2.98
CA GLY A 69 0.50 16.13 -3.20
C GLY A 69 1.72 15.51 -2.46
N PRO A 70 1.59 15.05 -1.20
CA PRO A 70 2.69 14.48 -0.42
C PRO A 70 3.24 13.12 -0.89
N GLY A 71 2.57 12.44 -1.83
CA GLY A 71 2.98 11.12 -2.34
C GLY A 71 3.83 11.15 -3.62
N ALA A 72 4.26 12.31 -4.11
CA ALA A 72 4.84 12.37 -5.47
C ALA A 72 6.20 11.68 -5.60
N ASP A 73 6.99 11.59 -4.52
CA ASP A 73 8.35 11.03 -4.60
C ASP A 73 8.37 9.50 -4.65
N LEU A 74 8.70 8.96 -5.83
CA LEU A 74 8.89 7.53 -6.04
C LEU A 74 10.06 6.92 -5.27
N SER A 75 11.07 7.74 -4.90
CA SER A 75 12.26 7.26 -4.21
C SER A 75 11.94 6.73 -2.81
N MET A 76 11.01 7.38 -2.12
CA MET A 76 10.52 7.01 -0.80
C MET A 76 9.84 5.64 -0.80
N TYR A 77 8.96 5.37 -1.77
CA TYR A 77 8.31 4.05 -1.90
C TYR A 77 9.31 2.93 -2.20
N ARG A 78 10.33 3.20 -3.04
CA ARG A 78 11.39 2.23 -3.32
C ARG A 78 12.21 1.91 -2.08
N GLN A 79 12.58 2.93 -1.30
CA GLN A 79 13.32 2.72 -0.06
C GLN A 79 12.49 1.95 0.97
N ALA A 80 11.19 2.23 1.06
CA ALA A 80 10.28 1.53 1.95
C ALA A 80 10.10 0.06 1.56
N GLU A 81 9.88 -0.23 0.28
CA GLU A 81 9.79 -1.61 -0.24
C GLU A 81 11.09 -2.37 0.02
N ALA A 82 12.24 -1.79 -0.34
CA ALA A 82 13.55 -2.42 -0.13
C ALA A 82 13.86 -2.67 1.35
N ALA A 83 13.42 -1.78 2.26
CA ALA A 83 13.58 -1.97 3.70
C ALA A 83 12.79 -3.17 4.22
N LEU A 84 11.54 -3.34 3.77
CA LEU A 84 10.71 -4.48 4.16
C LEU A 84 11.22 -5.78 3.53
N ASP A 85 11.66 -5.76 2.27
CA ASP A 85 12.27 -6.93 1.61
C ASP A 85 13.57 -7.35 2.29
N ALA A 86 14.42 -6.39 2.68
CA ALA A 86 15.64 -6.67 3.44
C ALA A 86 15.32 -7.25 4.82
N CYS A 87 14.23 -6.81 5.46
CA CYS A 87 13.75 -7.40 6.71
C CYS A 87 13.30 -8.85 6.52
N ILE A 88 12.54 -9.14 5.46
CA ILE A 88 12.11 -10.49 5.10
C ILE A 88 13.33 -11.38 4.85
N ALA A 89 14.26 -10.94 4.01
CA ALA A 89 15.46 -11.71 3.66
C ALA A 89 16.33 -12.04 4.88
N ARG A 90 16.43 -11.12 5.85
CA ARG A 90 17.10 -11.38 7.13
C ARG A 90 16.35 -12.39 7.99
N ALA A 91 15.02 -12.28 8.06
CA ALA A 91 14.18 -13.19 8.82
C ALA A 91 14.21 -14.63 8.25
N GLU A 92 14.25 -14.78 6.93
CA GLU A 92 14.42 -16.07 6.25
C GLU A 92 15.77 -16.74 6.57
N GLN A 93 16.79 -15.96 6.96
CA GLN A 93 18.08 -16.46 7.45
C GLN A 93 18.07 -16.74 8.96
N GLY A 94 16.92 -16.65 9.62
CA GLY A 94 16.74 -16.92 11.05
C GLY A 94 16.97 -15.71 11.95
N ALA A 95 17.15 -14.50 11.40
CA ALA A 95 17.22 -13.29 12.20
C ALA A 95 15.83 -12.88 12.72
N ALA A 96 15.81 -11.99 13.73
CA ALA A 96 14.56 -11.38 14.18
C ALA A 96 13.98 -10.40 13.14
N TRP A 97 12.65 -10.27 13.13
CA TRP A 97 11.88 -9.32 12.32
C TRP A 97 12.04 -7.89 12.84
N LEU A 98 13.21 -7.30 12.60
CA LEU A 98 13.59 -5.96 13.04
C LEU A 98 13.86 -5.06 11.85
N LEU A 99 13.47 -3.79 11.92
CA LEU A 99 13.90 -2.76 10.97
C LEU A 99 15.04 -1.94 11.58
N LEU A 100 16.05 -1.61 10.79
CA LEU A 100 17.11 -0.68 11.19
C LEU A 100 16.53 0.74 11.38
N ASP A 101 17.19 1.61 12.15
CA ASP A 101 16.65 2.95 12.46
C ASP A 101 16.27 3.75 11.20
N ARG A 102 17.13 3.73 10.18
CA ARG A 102 16.84 4.38 8.88
C ARG A 102 15.63 3.77 8.17
N GLU A 103 15.49 2.45 8.26
CA GLU A 103 14.40 1.70 7.63
C GLU A 103 13.07 2.04 8.32
N GLN A 104 13.10 2.11 9.65
CA GLN A 104 11.95 2.54 10.45
C GLN A 104 11.50 3.96 10.07
N SER A 105 12.43 4.91 9.98
CA SER A 105 12.10 6.30 9.59
C SER A 105 11.48 6.38 8.19
N THR A 106 11.94 5.57 7.24
CA THR A 106 11.31 5.50 5.91
C THR A 106 9.88 4.97 5.99
N ILE A 107 9.62 3.94 6.80
CA ILE A 107 8.26 3.41 6.98
C ILE A 107 7.35 4.40 7.70
N GLU A 108 7.85 5.12 8.71
CA GLU A 108 7.08 6.18 9.39
C GLU A 108 6.60 7.26 8.41
N GLN A 109 7.49 7.72 7.53
CA GLN A 109 7.12 8.71 6.53
C GLN A 109 6.00 8.18 5.62
N ILE A 110 6.07 6.90 5.22
CA ILE A 110 5.02 6.27 4.42
C ILE A 110 3.69 6.23 5.19
N LEU A 111 3.71 5.91 6.49
CA LEU A 111 2.50 5.90 7.30
C LEU A 111 1.85 7.29 7.37
N VAL A 112 2.65 8.35 7.54
CA VAL A 112 2.15 9.74 7.53
C VAL A 112 1.48 10.08 6.19
N VAL A 113 2.15 9.80 5.06
CA VAL A 113 1.56 10.02 3.73
C VAL A 113 0.28 9.21 3.55
N HIS A 114 0.26 7.96 4.03
CA HIS A 114 -0.90 7.10 3.90
C HIS A 114 -2.09 7.59 4.74
N ASP A 115 -1.86 8.11 5.95
CA ASP A 115 -2.92 8.69 6.79
C ASP A 115 -3.57 9.89 6.12
N GLU A 116 -2.77 10.76 5.51
CA GLU A 116 -3.26 11.91 4.72
C GLU A 116 -4.09 11.44 3.50
N GLN A 117 -3.62 10.40 2.81
CA GLN A 117 -4.36 9.79 1.71
C GLN A 117 -5.69 9.20 2.17
N LEU A 118 -5.72 8.43 3.26
CA LEU A 118 -6.96 7.83 3.77
C LEU A 118 -8.00 8.89 4.14
N ALA A 119 -7.56 10.05 4.64
CA ALA A 119 -8.43 11.17 4.99
C ALA A 119 -8.97 11.95 3.77
N ALA A 120 -8.23 11.99 2.66
CA ALA A 120 -8.54 12.86 1.52
C ALA A 120 -9.06 12.14 0.28
N VAL A 121 -8.64 10.89 0.05
CA VAL A 121 -8.88 10.17 -1.20
C VAL A 121 -10.35 9.73 -1.32
N PRO A 122 -11.01 9.97 -2.47
CA PRO A 122 -12.36 9.47 -2.73
C PRO A 122 -12.46 7.94 -2.62
N MET A 123 -13.60 7.43 -2.14
CA MET A 123 -13.81 5.99 -1.92
C MET A 123 -13.52 5.15 -3.17
N HIS A 124 -13.93 5.58 -4.37
CA HIS A 124 -13.65 4.84 -5.61
C HIS A 124 -12.14 4.69 -5.91
N ARG A 125 -11.32 5.67 -5.53
CA ARG A 125 -9.86 5.63 -5.73
C ARG A 125 -9.21 4.69 -4.75
N TYR A 126 -9.64 4.70 -3.48
CA TYR A 126 -9.23 3.72 -2.50
C TYR A 126 -9.59 2.29 -2.95
N CYS A 127 -10.82 2.06 -3.41
CA CYS A 127 -11.25 0.76 -3.93
C CYS A 127 -10.41 0.32 -5.14
N ALA A 128 -10.13 1.22 -6.09
CA ALA A 128 -9.27 0.90 -7.23
C ALA A 128 -7.82 0.57 -6.82
N ALA A 129 -7.28 1.24 -5.80
CA ALA A 129 -5.96 0.91 -5.25
C ALA A 129 -5.97 -0.46 -4.56
N TRP A 130 -7.03 -0.76 -3.80
CA TRP A 130 -7.22 -2.06 -3.15
C TRP A 130 -7.34 -3.21 -4.15
N GLU A 131 -8.09 -3.04 -5.24
CA GLU A 131 -8.19 -4.04 -6.31
C GLU A 131 -6.82 -4.35 -6.94
N LYS A 132 -5.97 -3.33 -7.15
CA LYS A 132 -4.60 -3.53 -7.64
C LYS A 132 -3.76 -4.31 -6.64
N LEU A 133 -3.85 -3.99 -5.35
CA LEU A 133 -3.17 -4.74 -4.29
C LEU A 133 -3.60 -6.20 -4.27
N GLN A 134 -4.90 -6.49 -4.35
CA GLN A 134 -5.41 -7.86 -4.37
C GLN A 134 -4.86 -8.67 -5.55
N ARG A 135 -4.76 -8.05 -6.73
CA ARG A 135 -4.15 -8.69 -7.92
C ARG A 135 -2.65 -8.95 -7.74
N LEU A 136 -1.94 -8.09 -7.03
CA LEU A 136 -0.55 -8.33 -6.67
C LEU A 136 -0.44 -9.52 -5.70
N MET A 137 -1.29 -9.58 -4.67
CA MET A 137 -1.30 -10.68 -3.70
C MET A 137 -1.64 -12.04 -4.32
N THR A 138 -2.42 -12.09 -5.40
CA THR A 138 -2.70 -13.33 -6.14
C THR A 138 -1.64 -13.69 -7.19
N GLY A 139 -0.51 -12.97 -7.22
CA GLY A 139 0.58 -13.19 -8.16
C GLY A 139 0.28 -12.74 -9.60
N GLN A 140 -0.82 -12.02 -9.82
CA GLN A 140 -1.20 -11.51 -11.15
C GLN A 140 -0.44 -10.23 -11.54
N LEU A 141 0.30 -9.62 -10.61
CA LEU A 141 1.15 -8.46 -10.82
C LEU A 141 2.50 -8.67 -10.10
N ALA A 142 3.60 -8.30 -10.76
CA ALA A 142 4.90 -8.12 -10.10
C ALA A 142 4.91 -6.80 -9.30
N SER A 143 5.91 -6.62 -8.41
CA SER A 143 6.06 -5.35 -7.67
C SER A 143 6.04 -4.15 -8.64
N PRO A 144 5.08 -3.22 -8.49
CA PRO A 144 4.97 -2.06 -9.36
C PRO A 144 6.01 -0.97 -9.03
N ILE A 145 6.60 -1.02 -7.84
CA ILE A 145 7.59 -0.04 -7.36
C ILE A 145 8.95 -0.37 -8.00
N THR A 146 9.35 -1.64 -7.95
CA THR A 146 10.57 -2.14 -8.62
C THR A 146 10.43 -2.13 -10.15
N ALA A 147 9.25 -2.46 -10.72
CA ALA A 147 9.05 -2.42 -12.18
C ALA A 147 9.07 -1.01 -12.79
N SER A 148 8.81 0.04 -11.99
CA SER A 148 8.74 1.43 -12.49
C SER A 148 10.10 2.03 -12.88
N SER A 149 11.23 1.33 -12.69
CA SER A 149 12.56 1.80 -13.13
C SER A 149 12.87 1.53 -14.60
N ALA A 150 12.05 0.73 -15.31
CA ALA A 150 12.28 0.38 -16.71
C ALA A 150 11.69 1.38 -17.72
N ALA A 151 11.06 2.45 -17.24
CA ALA A 151 10.52 3.53 -18.06
C ALA A 151 11.11 4.86 -17.59
N SER A 152 12.34 5.15 -18.00
CA SER A 152 12.96 6.47 -17.96
C SER A 152 13.81 6.64 -19.21
#